data_AF-A0A945FMD9-F1
#
_entry.id   AF-A0A945FMD9-F1
#
_cell.length_a   1.000
_cell.length_b   1.000
_cell.length_c   1.000
_cell.angle_alpha   90.00
_cell.angle_beta   90.00
_cell.angle_gamma   90.00
#
_symmetry.space_group_name_H-M   'P 1'
#
loop_
_entity.id
_entity.type
_entity.pdbx_description
1 polymer ?
#
loop_
_entity_poly.entity_id
_entity_poly.type
_entity_poly.pdbx_seq_one_letter_code
_entity_poly.pdbx_strand_id
1 'polypeptide(L)'
;MSLNSYQNVDRIALAKDLDAIHKETLSRIGDQDFKHLKKMERWGQLCSLLGYGTAWIFPNPVSALLISQGSFTRWTQMTHPIVHKGYDKITNIPE
;
A
#
# COMPACT_ATOMS: atom_id res chain seq x y z
N MET A 1 5.39 -30.29 -19.74
CA MET A 1 5.97 -28.93 -19.82
C MET A 1 6.85 -28.73 -18.59
N SER A 2 8.17 -28.59 -18.77
CA SER A 2 9.08 -28.24 -17.67
C SER A 2 8.92 -26.77 -17.35
N LEU A 3 8.47 -26.45 -16.13
CA LEU A 3 8.30 -25.08 -15.62
C LEU A 3 9.65 -24.37 -15.33
N ASN A 4 10.78 -25.06 -15.51
CA ASN A 4 12.10 -24.57 -15.11
C ASN A 4 12.83 -23.71 -16.15
N SER A 5 12.20 -23.37 -17.29
CA SER A 5 12.82 -22.52 -18.32
C SER A 5 11.93 -21.35 -18.69
N TYR A 6 12.38 -20.13 -18.35
CA TYR A 6 11.75 -18.87 -18.72
C TYR A 6 11.61 -18.69 -20.25
N GLN A 7 12.42 -19.41 -21.04
CA GLN A 7 12.37 -19.42 -22.50
C GLN A 7 11.11 -20.10 -23.06
N ASN A 8 10.46 -20.97 -22.28
CA ASN A 8 9.29 -21.74 -22.72
C ASN A 8 7.95 -21.08 -22.36
N VAL A 9 7.98 -19.90 -21.74
CA VAL A 9 6.76 -19.17 -21.39
C VAL A 9 6.21 -18.51 -22.65
N ASP A 10 4.93 -18.78 -22.94
CA ASP A 10 4.20 -18.01 -23.95
C ASP A 10 3.96 -16.59 -23.42
N ARG A 11 4.79 -15.66 -23.90
CA ARG A 11 4.78 -14.26 -23.47
C ARG A 11 3.55 -13.51 -23.96
N ILE A 12 2.96 -13.94 -25.09
CA ILE A 12 1.77 -13.30 -25.66
C ILE A 12 0.56 -13.67 -24.81
N ALA A 13 0.42 -14.97 -24.49
CA ALA A 13 -0.62 -15.43 -23.57
C ALA A 13 -0.47 -14.78 -22.19
N LEU A 14 0.75 -14.77 -21.62
CA LEU A 14 1.01 -14.14 -20.33
C LEU A 14 0.66 -12.64 -20.31
N ALA A 15 1.02 -11.89 -21.34
CA ALA A 15 0.68 -10.46 -21.42
C ALA A 15 -0.84 -10.25 -21.46
N LYS A 16 -1.56 -11.06 -22.24
CA LYS A 16 -3.03 -11.00 -22.31
C LYS A 16 -3.67 -11.29 -20.96
N ASP A 17 -3.16 -12.28 -20.23
CA ASP A 17 -3.67 -12.65 -18.91
C ASP A 17 -3.37 -11.56 -17.87
N LEU A 18 -2.17 -10.97 -17.91
CA LEU A 18 -1.81 -9.82 -17.06
C LEU A 18 -2.72 -8.61 -17.32
N ASP A 19 -2.99 -8.28 -18.59
CA ASP A 19 -3.89 -7.18 -18.96
C ASP A 19 -5.32 -7.44 -18.49
N ALA A 20 -5.80 -8.68 -18.57
CA ALA A 20 -7.11 -9.08 -18.08
C ALA A 20 -7.21 -8.89 -16.56
N ILE A 21 -6.22 -9.39 -15.80
CA ILE A 21 -6.14 -9.24 -14.34
C ILE A 21 -6.04 -7.75 -13.95
N HIS A 22 -5.23 -6.97 -14.67
CA HIS A 22 -5.08 -5.54 -14.41
C HIS A 22 -6.41 -4.79 -14.57
N LYS A 23 -7.11 -5.01 -15.69
CA LYS A 23 -8.43 -4.41 -15.96
C LYS A 23 -9.46 -4.83 -14.91
N GLU A 24 -9.48 -6.10 -14.55
CA GLU A 24 -10.39 -6.63 -13.52
C GLU A 24 -10.07 -6.04 -12.14
N THR A 25 -8.79 -5.90 -11.79
CA THR A 25 -8.39 -5.31 -10.50
C THR A 25 -8.79 -3.85 -10.42
N LEU A 26 -8.49 -3.06 -11.46
CA LEU A 26 -8.92 -1.66 -11.54
C LEU A 26 -10.45 -1.49 -11.57
N SER A 27 -11.20 -2.47 -12.06
CA SER A 27 -12.67 -2.39 -12.06
C SER A 27 -13.28 -2.50 -10.66
N ARG A 28 -12.60 -3.18 -9.74
CA ARG A 28 -13.03 -3.39 -8.35
C ARG A 28 -12.66 -2.25 -7.40
N ILE A 29 -11.67 -1.43 -7.73
CA ILE A 29 -11.24 -0.30 -6.90
C ILE A 29 -12.37 0.73 -6.82
N GLY A 30 -12.72 1.14 -5.61
CA GLY A 30 -13.74 2.16 -5.37
C GLY A 30 -13.61 2.86 -4.01
N ASP A 31 -14.65 3.60 -3.64
CA ASP A 31 -14.64 4.47 -2.45
C ASP A 31 -14.32 3.76 -1.13
N GLN A 32 -14.64 2.46 -1.03
CA GLN A 32 -14.35 1.68 0.17
C GLN A 32 -12.84 1.49 0.37
N ASP A 33 -12.08 1.29 -0.71
CA ASP A 33 -10.62 1.16 -0.68
C ASP A 33 -9.97 2.47 -0.24
N PHE A 34 -10.49 3.60 -0.73
CA PHE A 34 -10.01 4.92 -0.30
C PHE A 34 -10.32 5.19 1.18
N LYS A 35 -11.53 4.83 1.65
CA LYS A 35 -11.87 4.92 3.08
C LYS A 35 -10.95 4.04 3.93
N HIS A 36 -10.60 2.85 3.44
CA HIS A 36 -9.64 1.97 4.10
C HIS A 36 -8.24 2.62 4.17
N LEU A 37 -7.76 3.18 3.07
CA LEU A 37 -6.49 3.93 3.02
C LEU A 37 -6.46 5.07 4.06
N LYS A 38 -7.51 5.89 4.12
CA LYS A 38 -7.63 6.98 5.12
C LYS A 38 -7.71 6.45 6.54
N LYS A 39 -8.27 5.26 6.77
CA LYS A 39 -8.24 4.61 8.10
C LYS A 39 -6.81 4.22 8.47
N MET A 40 -6.04 3.63 7.55
CA MET A 40 -4.65 3.25 7.77
C MET A 40 -3.77 4.48 8.05
N GLU A 41 -3.96 5.57 7.30
CA GLU A 41 -3.31 6.86 7.55
C GLU A 41 -3.49 7.33 9.00
N ARG A 42 -4.73 7.34 9.49
CA ARG A 42 -5.06 7.77 10.86
C ARG A 42 -4.36 6.90 11.91
N TRP A 43 -4.29 5.59 11.68
CA TRP A 43 -3.53 4.69 12.55
C TRP A 43 -2.03 5.01 12.53
N GLY A 44 -1.44 5.27 11.36
CA GLY A 44 -0.05 5.68 11.24
C GLY A 44 0.26 7.01 11.93
N GLN A 45 -0.64 7.98 11.81
CA GLN A 45 -0.55 9.27 12.52
C GLN A 45 -0.62 9.08 14.03
N LEU A 46 -1.57 8.28 14.53
CA LEU A 46 -1.70 7.96 15.94
C LEU A 46 -0.44 7.26 16.48
N CYS A 47 0.09 6.27 15.76
CA CYS A 47 1.34 5.60 16.11
C CYS A 47 2.51 6.58 16.16
N SER A 48 2.62 7.48 15.18
CA SER A 48 3.68 8.50 15.18
C SER A 48 3.58 9.42 16.40
N LEU A 49 2.39 9.92 16.70
CA LEU A 49 2.14 10.81 17.84
C LEU A 49 2.46 10.12 19.16
N LEU A 50 1.95 8.90 19.38
CA LEU A 50 2.21 8.14 20.61
C LEU A 50 3.68 7.72 20.72
N GLY A 51 4.28 7.29 19.61
CA GLY A 51 5.68 6.88 19.55
C GLY A 51 6.62 8.01 19.95
N TYR A 52 6.56 9.15 19.26
CA TYR A 52 7.39 10.31 19.62
C TYR A 52 7.00 10.92 20.97
N GLY A 53 5.72 10.93 21.32
CA GLY A 53 5.23 11.44 22.59
C GLY A 53 5.68 10.65 23.82
N THR A 54 6.07 9.38 23.65
CA THR A 54 6.53 8.51 24.75
C THR A 54 8.03 8.19 24.70
N ALA A 55 8.70 8.45 23.58
CA ALA A 55 10.11 8.09 23.37
C ALA A 55 11.09 8.75 24.36
N TRP A 56 10.72 9.88 24.95
CA TRP A 56 11.59 10.65 25.86
C TRP A 56 11.48 10.22 27.34
N ILE A 57 10.53 9.34 27.69
CA ILE A 57 10.28 8.98 29.09
C ILE A 57 11.39 8.04 29.61
N PHE A 58 11.70 6.98 28.86
CA PHE A 58 12.77 6.02 29.11
C PHE A 58 12.99 5.17 27.84
N PRO A 59 14.06 4.35 27.74
CA PRO A 59 14.23 3.41 26.63
C PRO A 59 13.05 2.42 26.54
N ASN A 60 12.08 2.74 25.68
CA ASN A 60 10.82 2.02 25.54
C ASN A 60 10.72 1.36 24.16
N PRO A 61 10.85 0.02 24.06
CA PRO A 61 10.67 -0.70 22.80
C PRO A 61 9.31 -0.45 22.13
N VAL A 62 8.26 -0.14 22.92
CA VAL A 62 6.94 0.20 22.38
C VAL A 62 6.99 1.51 21.60
N SER A 63 7.69 2.54 22.10
CA SER A 63 7.87 3.80 21.37
C SER A 63 8.59 3.58 20.05
N ALA A 64 9.64 2.75 20.03
CA ALA A 64 10.37 2.40 18.81
C ALA A 64 9.46 1.68 17.80
N LEU A 65 8.63 0.73 18.27
CA LEU A 65 7.68 0.01 17.43
C LEU A 65 6.63 0.97 16.84
N LEU A 66 6.08 1.88 17.65
CA LEU A 66 5.10 2.87 17.20
C LEU A 66 5.69 3.86 16.16
N ILE A 67 6.92 4.32 16.36
CA ILE A 67 7.64 5.18 15.39
C ILE A 67 7.88 4.42 14.07
N SER A 68 8.31 3.16 14.17
CA SER A 68 8.51 2.28 13.01
C SER A 68 7.21 2.11 12.23
N GLN A 69 6.11 1.80 12.93
CA GLN A 69 4.78 1.64 12.33
C GLN A 69 4.32 2.92 11.60
N GLY A 70 4.48 4.09 12.24
CA GLY A 70 4.15 5.37 11.62
C GLY A 70 4.96 5.63 10.34
N SER A 71 6.25 5.33 10.34
CA SER A 71 7.11 5.48 9.16
C SER A 71 6.79 4.49 8.05
N PHE A 72 6.51 3.24 8.39
CA PHE A 72 6.08 2.22 7.44
C PHE A 72 4.74 2.56 6.79
N THR A 73 3.77 3.05 7.57
CA THR A 73 2.48 3.49 7.03
C THR A 73 2.65 4.61 6.01
N ARG A 74 3.46 5.65 6.29
CA ARG A 74 3.66 6.74 5.32
C ARG A 74 4.22 6.25 3.99
N TRP A 75 5.27 5.43 4.00
CA TRP A 75 5.95 5.04 2.77
C TRP A 75 5.24 3.89 2.05
N THR A 76 5.05 2.77 2.73
CA THR A 76 4.58 1.53 2.10
C THR A 76 3.08 1.52 1.90
N GLN A 77 2.33 2.03 2.88
CA GLN A 77 0.86 1.96 2.84
C GLN A 77 0.22 3.17 2.15
N MET A 78 0.86 4.34 2.19
CA MET A 78 0.33 5.57 1.58
C MET A 78 1.07 5.95 0.31
N THR A 79 2.33 6.38 0.41
CA THR A 79 3.06 6.97 -0.72
C THR A 79 3.23 6.00 -1.88
N HIS A 80 3.61 4.74 -1.64
CA HIS A 80 3.83 3.76 -2.70
C HIS A 80 2.61 3.55 -3.61
N PRO A 81 1.42 3.17 -3.10
CA PRO A 81 0.25 2.98 -3.96
C PRO A 81 -0.27 4.28 -4.59
N ILE A 82 -0.11 5.43 -3.93
CA ILE A 82 -0.48 6.75 -4.50
C ILE A 82 0.44 7.09 -5.70
N VAL A 83 1.76 6.92 -5.55
CA VAL A 83 2.73 7.16 -6.65
C VAL A 83 2.51 6.20 -7.82
N HIS A 84 2.04 4.98 -7.55
CA HIS A 84 1.61 4.03 -8.57
C HIS A 84 0.19 4.27 -9.11
N LYS A 85 -0.43 5.41 -8.79
CA LYS A 85 -1.74 5.83 -9.31
C LYS A 85 -2.86 4.84 -8.98
N GLY A 86 -2.73 4.13 -7.86
CA GLY A 86 -3.67 3.07 -7.46
C GLY A 86 -5.09 3.58 -7.19
N TYR A 87 -5.27 4.89 -6.96
CA TYR A 87 -6.55 5.49 -6.58
C TYR A 87 -7.06 6.56 -7.57
N ASP A 88 -6.34 6.87 -8.66
CA ASP A 88 -6.66 7.94 -9.62
C ASP A 88 -8.04 7.78 -10.29
N LYS A 89 -8.59 6.56 -10.30
CA LYS A 89 -9.91 6.26 -10.88
C LYS A 89 -11.07 6.74 -9.99
N ILE A 90 -10.83 6.95 -8.69
CA ILE A 90 -11.88 7.35 -7.75
C ILE A 90 -12.12 8.85 -7.87
N THR A 91 -13.34 9.22 -8.25
CA THR A 91 -13.75 10.62 -8.41
C THR A 91 -13.78 11.33 -7.03
N ASN A 92 -13.34 12.60 -6.98
CA ASN A 92 -13.32 13.46 -5.78
C ASN A 92 -12.21 13.18 -4.74
N ILE A 93 -11.14 12.48 -5.10
CA ILE A 93 -9.93 12.47 -4.26
C ILE A 93 -9.17 13.80 -4.48
N PRO A 94 -8.73 14.50 -3.41
CA PRO A 94 -7.90 15.70 -3.55
C PRO A 94 -6.58 15.39 -4.26
N GLU A 95 -6.16 16.25 -5.19
CA GLU A 95 -4.83 16.20 -5.81
C GLU A 95 -3.71 16.48 -4.79
#